data_AF-S7W9S3-F1
#
_entry.id   AF-S7W9S3-F1
#
_cell.length_a   1.000
_cell.length_b   1.000
_cell.length_c   1.000
_cell.angle_alpha   90.00
_cell.angle_beta   90.00
_cell.angle_gamma   90.00
#
_symmetry.space_group_name_H-M   'P 1'
#
loop_
_entity.id
_entity.type
_entity.pdbx_description
1 polymer ?
#
loop_
_entity_poly.entity_id
_entity_poly.type
_entity_poly.pdbx_seq_one_letter_code
_entity_poly.pdbx_strand_id
1 'polypeptide(L)'
;MKCLWQDCSYENENIDEFCDHIIKHTDVFESTWYCKWKDCPKYGLAQINKYALHAHLKRHIGDRPFKCEICSKSYSRSEALKNHVVRHKLIRKENDELLAKVSTLTLILDRYKIKVKEEKELRKNMINNINNLTDEIVKNKVLKENGSKRSHWNDYLEK
;
A
#
# COMPACT_ATOMS: atom_id res chain seq x y z
N MET A 1 33.69 -13.94 13.79
CA MET A 1 34.35 -14.05 12.46
C MET A 1 35.76 -14.55 12.65
N LYS A 2 36.25 -15.40 11.75
CA LYS A 2 37.58 -16.00 11.84
C LYS A 2 38.49 -15.51 10.73
N CYS A 3 39.71 -15.12 11.06
CA CYS A 3 40.71 -14.73 10.09
C CYS A 3 41.15 -15.96 9.28
N LEU A 4 41.25 -15.80 7.96
CA LEU A 4 41.63 -16.88 7.03
C LEU A 4 43.06 -16.71 6.49
N TRP A 5 43.83 -15.76 7.05
CA TRP A 5 45.24 -15.61 6.68
C TRP A 5 46.07 -16.77 7.22
N GLN A 6 47.05 -17.19 6.43
CA GLN A 6 48.01 -18.20 6.85
C GLN A 6 48.71 -17.75 8.14
N ASP A 7 48.80 -18.67 9.10
CA ASP A 7 49.41 -18.47 10.43
C ASP A 7 48.70 -17.42 11.31
N CYS A 8 47.43 -17.11 11.05
CA CYS A 8 46.62 -16.21 11.86
C CYS A 8 45.42 -16.93 12.49
N SER A 9 45.40 -17.02 13.83
CA SER A 9 44.30 -17.62 14.61
C SER A 9 43.32 -16.59 15.17
N TYR A 10 43.35 -15.34 14.67
CA TYR A 10 42.52 -14.27 15.19
C TYR A 10 41.03 -14.50 14.89
N GLU A 11 40.22 -14.41 15.94
CA GLU A 11 38.76 -14.46 15.88
C GLU A 11 38.19 -13.30 16.69
N ASN A 12 37.16 -12.65 16.14
CA ASN A 12 36.44 -11.59 16.85
C ASN A 12 34.99 -11.54 16.35
N GLU A 13 34.06 -11.22 17.24
CA GLU A 13 32.64 -11.01 16.91
C GLU A 13 32.36 -9.57 16.47
N ASN A 14 33.17 -8.60 16.90
CA ASN A 14 33.06 -7.21 16.48
C ASN A 14 33.65 -7.02 15.07
N ILE A 15 32.82 -6.61 14.12
CA ILE A 15 33.22 -6.40 12.72
C ILE A 15 34.25 -5.28 12.58
N ASP A 16 34.13 -4.20 13.35
CA ASP A 16 35.05 -3.07 13.22
C ASP A 16 36.46 -3.48 13.64
N GLU A 17 36.57 -4.20 14.75
CA GLU A 17 37.84 -4.74 15.27
C GLU A 17 38.40 -5.83 14.35
N PHE A 18 37.53 -6.70 13.81
CA PHE A 18 37.95 -7.71 12.85
C PHE A 18 38.44 -7.09 11.53
N CYS A 19 37.77 -6.07 11.01
CA CYS A 19 38.22 -5.32 9.83
C CYS A 19 39.57 -4.63 10.10
N ASP A 20 39.74 -4.01 11.26
CA ASP A 20 41.02 -3.39 11.66
C ASP A 20 42.16 -4.41 11.72
N HIS A 21 41.89 -5.62 12.19
CA HIS A 21 42.84 -6.73 12.13
C HIS A 21 43.17 -7.12 10.67
N ILE A 22 42.16 -7.35 9.82
CA ILE A 22 42.35 -7.73 8.41
C ILE A 22 43.16 -6.68 7.65
N ILE A 23 42.96 -5.40 7.96
CA ILE A 23 43.69 -4.29 7.36
C ILE A 23 45.21 -4.40 7.61
N LYS A 24 45.64 -4.89 8.77
CA LYS A 24 47.07 -5.06 9.09
C LYS A 24 47.78 -6.04 8.16
N HIS A 25 47.06 -7.02 7.62
CA HIS A 25 47.61 -7.95 6.63
C HIS A 25 47.65 -7.37 5.20
N THR A 26 46.92 -6.27 4.96
CA THR A 26 46.82 -5.61 3.65
C THR A 26 47.70 -4.38 3.49
N ASP A 27 48.13 -3.76 4.58
CA ASP A 27 49.01 -2.59 4.55
C ASP A 27 50.47 -3.04 4.43
N VAL A 28 50.94 -3.21 3.19
CA VAL A 28 52.30 -3.74 2.91
C VAL A 28 53.30 -2.66 2.50
N PHE A 29 52.83 -1.48 2.08
CA PHE A 29 53.69 -0.35 1.72
C PHE A 29 53.18 0.88 2.43
N GLU A 30 53.94 1.39 3.40
CA GLU A 30 53.65 2.55 4.26
C GLU A 30 52.51 3.44 3.73
N SER A 31 51.28 3.20 4.21
CA SER A 31 50.05 3.95 3.90
C SER A 31 49.32 3.65 2.58
N THR A 32 49.63 2.53 1.92
CA THR A 32 48.94 2.05 0.72
C THR A 32 48.04 0.85 1.03
N TRP A 33 46.73 1.05 0.87
CA TRP A 33 45.71 0.09 1.27
C TRP A 33 45.15 -0.63 0.04
N TYR A 34 45.16 -1.96 0.00
CA TYR A 34 44.60 -2.70 -1.13
C TYR A 34 43.74 -3.89 -0.67
N CYS A 35 42.85 -4.36 -1.54
CA CYS A 35 42.06 -5.56 -1.27
C CYS A 35 42.78 -6.81 -1.76
N LYS A 36 42.93 -7.84 -0.90
CA LYS A 36 43.55 -9.13 -1.25
C LYS A 36 42.56 -10.29 -1.40
N TRP A 37 41.27 -9.99 -1.54
CA TRP A 37 40.23 -11.01 -1.69
C TRP A 37 40.10 -11.44 -3.16
N LYS A 38 40.38 -12.71 -3.47
CA LYS A 38 40.52 -13.22 -4.86
C LYS A 38 39.34 -12.87 -5.76
N ASP A 39 38.11 -13.00 -5.27
CA ASP A 39 36.89 -12.76 -6.05
C ASP A 39 36.43 -11.29 -6.03
N CYS A 40 37.27 -10.36 -5.57
CA CYS A 40 36.92 -8.96 -5.48
C CYS A 40 37.18 -8.22 -6.80
N PRO A 41 36.22 -7.45 -7.33
CA PRO A 41 36.47 -6.55 -8.47
C PRO A 41 37.53 -5.48 -8.20
N LYS A 42 37.89 -5.25 -6.93
CA LYS A 42 38.95 -4.31 -6.51
C LYS A 42 40.22 -5.01 -6.02
N TYR A 43 40.40 -6.29 -6.36
CA TYR A 43 41.59 -7.03 -5.98
C TYR A 43 42.86 -6.32 -6.46
N GLY A 44 43.82 -6.13 -5.55
CA GLY A 44 45.10 -5.48 -5.82
C GLY A 44 45.03 -3.99 -6.13
N LEU A 45 43.85 -3.38 -6.19
CA LEU A 45 43.71 -1.94 -6.45
C LEU A 45 43.96 -1.13 -5.18
N ALA A 46 44.72 -0.06 -5.32
CA ALA A 46 44.96 0.90 -4.25
C ALA A 46 43.67 1.63 -3.89
N GLN A 47 43.42 1.72 -2.59
CA GLN A 47 42.31 2.43 -1.97
C GLN A 47 42.82 3.73 -1.37
N ILE A 48 41.98 4.76 -1.40
CA ILE A 48 42.36 6.14 -1.06
C ILE A 48 42.92 6.25 0.37
N ASN A 49 42.38 5.48 1.32
CA ASN A 49 42.86 5.44 2.72
C ASN A 49 42.34 4.19 3.47
N LYS A 50 42.79 4.03 4.72
CA LYS A 50 42.37 2.97 5.65
C LYS A 50 40.86 2.85 5.77
N TYR A 51 40.15 3.97 5.96
CA TYR A 51 38.70 3.99 6.16
C TYR A 51 37.93 3.46 4.94
N ALA A 52 38.41 3.78 3.73
CA ALA A 52 37.82 3.30 2.49
C ALA A 52 38.02 1.78 2.31
N LEU A 53 39.17 1.24 2.74
CA LEU A 53 39.38 -0.20 2.77
C LEU A 53 38.55 -0.87 3.87
N HIS A 54 38.46 -0.28 5.05
CA HIS A 54 37.62 -0.76 6.17
C HIS A 54 36.16 -0.94 5.74
N ALA A 55 35.55 0.12 5.20
CA ALA A 55 34.18 0.07 4.69
C ALA A 55 34.01 -0.93 3.53
N HIS A 56 35.05 -1.14 2.73
CA HIS A 56 35.05 -2.13 1.67
C HIS A 56 35.04 -3.57 2.20
N LEU A 57 35.86 -3.87 3.21
CA LEU A 57 35.99 -5.21 3.81
C LEU A 57 34.70 -5.69 4.48
N LYS A 58 33.90 -4.78 5.06
CA LYS A 58 32.57 -5.10 5.59
C LYS A 58 31.68 -5.83 4.57
N ARG A 59 31.85 -5.56 3.27
CA ARG A 59 31.09 -6.21 2.20
C ARG A 59 31.49 -7.68 1.98
N HIS A 60 32.75 -8.03 2.20
CA HIS A 60 33.21 -9.43 2.10
C HIS A 60 32.74 -10.26 3.27
N ILE A 61 32.72 -9.65 4.45
CA ILE A 61 32.26 -10.27 5.70
C ILE A 61 30.73 -10.41 5.71
N GLY A 62 30.03 -9.78 4.76
CA GLY A 62 28.56 -9.78 4.71
C GLY A 62 27.92 -8.90 5.77
N ASP A 63 28.72 -8.05 6.45
CA ASP A 63 28.23 -7.17 7.48
C ASP A 63 27.32 -6.10 6.89
N ARG A 64 26.13 -6.02 7.47
CA ARG A 64 25.13 -5.01 7.19
C ARG A 64 24.65 -4.46 8.54
N PRO A 65 25.50 -3.72 9.26
CA PRO A 65 25.21 -3.35 10.64
C PRO A 65 24.08 -2.31 10.70
N PHE A 66 23.80 -1.64 9.58
CA PHE A 66 22.77 -0.63 9.46
C PHE A 66 21.45 -1.28 9.05
N LYS A 67 20.68 -1.74 10.04
CA LYS A 67 19.34 -2.32 9.84
C LYS A 67 18.26 -1.24 9.84
N CYS A 68 17.33 -1.33 8.90
CA CYS A 68 16.11 -0.54 8.89
C CYS A 68 15.10 -1.10 9.89
N GLU A 69 14.66 -0.31 10.84
CA GLU A 69 13.66 -0.72 11.84
C GLU A 69 12.25 -0.88 11.23
N ILE A 70 11.98 -0.23 10.09
CA ILE A 70 10.65 -0.25 9.43
C ILE A 70 10.45 -1.55 8.64
N CYS A 71 11.45 -2.01 7.90
CA CYS A 71 11.32 -3.18 7.01
C CYS A 71 12.40 -4.26 7.21
N SER A 72 13.22 -4.15 8.25
CA SER A 72 14.32 -5.08 8.57
C SER A 72 15.40 -5.27 7.49
N LYS A 73 15.36 -4.51 6.38
CA LYS A 73 16.44 -4.50 5.38
C LYS A 73 17.71 -3.92 5.99
N SER A 74 18.82 -4.57 5.71
CA SER A 74 20.12 -4.19 6.28
C SER A 74 21.06 -3.68 5.19
N TYR A 75 21.92 -2.73 5.55
CA TYR A 75 22.82 -2.02 4.63
C TYR A 75 24.25 -2.04 5.17
N SER A 76 25.24 -2.08 4.28
CA SER A 76 26.67 -2.04 4.65
C SER A 76 27.19 -0.63 4.95
N ARG A 77 26.41 0.41 4.61
CA ARG A 77 26.76 1.83 4.83
C ARG A 77 25.59 2.59 5.45
N SER A 78 25.87 3.49 6.39
CA SER A 78 24.88 4.33 7.06
C SER A 78 24.11 5.23 6.08
N GLU A 79 24.81 5.79 5.08
CA GLU A 79 24.20 6.65 4.05
C GLU A 79 23.16 5.91 3.20
N ALA A 80 23.40 4.62 2.94
CA ALA A 80 22.43 3.80 2.20
C ALA A 80 21.14 3.57 3.03
N LEU A 81 21.29 3.35 4.35
CA LEU A 81 20.15 3.26 5.26
C LEU A 81 19.38 4.59 5.35
N LYS A 82 20.09 5.73 5.48
CA LYS A 82 19.45 7.06 5.56
C LYS A 82 18.56 7.33 4.35
N ASN A 83 19.09 7.16 3.14
CA ASN A 83 18.34 7.36 1.90
C ASN A 83 17.15 6.40 1.78
N HIS A 84 17.30 5.17 2.26
CA HIS A 84 16.20 4.21 2.31
C HIS A 84 15.09 4.63 3.28
N VAL A 85 15.42 5.11 4.49
CA VAL A 85 14.43 5.58 5.47
C VAL A 85 13.68 6.83 4.99
N VAL A 86 14.35 7.73 4.26
CA VAL A 86 13.69 8.88 3.61
C VAL A 86 12.59 8.40 2.66
N ARG A 87 12.84 7.32 1.90
CA ARG A 87 11.82 6.73 1.02
C ARG A 87 10.61 6.21 1.80
N HIS A 88 10.81 5.60 2.96
CA HIS A 88 9.68 5.18 3.81
C HIS A 88 8.82 6.38 4.25
N LYS A 89 9.43 7.53 4.57
CA LYS A 89 8.68 8.75 4.93
C LYS A 89 7.87 9.30 3.76
N LEU A 90 8.44 9.31 2.56
CA LEU A 90 7.75 9.78 1.35
C LEU A 90 6.54 8.90 1.01
N ILE A 91 6.76 7.59 0.91
CA ILE A 91 5.68 6.62 0.61
C ILE A 91 4.58 6.71 1.67
N ARG A 92 4.94 6.84 2.96
CA ARG A 92 3.95 7.02 4.03
C ARG A 92 3.11 8.27 3.79
N LYS A 93 3.73 9.41 3.45
CA LYS A 93 3.02 10.67 3.21
C LYS A 93 2.08 10.59 2.01
N GLU A 94 2.53 9.95 0.92
CA GLU A 94 1.71 9.67 -0.27
C GLU A 94 0.52 8.76 0.06
N ASN A 95 0.76 7.70 0.86
CA ASN A 95 -0.29 6.79 1.31
C ASN A 95 -1.31 7.49 2.23
N ASP A 96 -0.87 8.34 3.15
CA ASP A 96 -1.73 9.11 4.05
C ASP A 96 -2.65 10.06 3.25
N GLU A 97 -2.11 10.72 2.21
CA GLU A 97 -2.89 11.58 1.31
C GLU A 97 -3.91 10.77 0.48
N LEU A 98 -3.50 9.62 -0.06
CA LEU A 98 -4.41 8.72 -0.78
C LEU A 98 -5.51 8.20 0.15
N LEU A 99 -5.19 7.84 1.38
CA LEU A 99 -6.16 7.39 2.37
C LEU A 99 -7.20 8.48 2.69
N ALA A 100 -6.78 9.75 2.79
CA ALA A 100 -7.71 10.87 2.96
C ALA A 100 -8.65 11.05 1.76
N LYS A 101 -8.12 10.91 0.53
CA LYS A 101 -8.93 10.96 -0.70
C LYS A 101 -9.95 9.82 -0.76
N VAL A 102 -9.52 8.59 -0.47
CA VAL A 102 -10.39 7.41 -0.43
C VAL A 102 -11.49 7.58 0.61
N SER A 103 -11.16 8.07 1.80
CA SER A 103 -12.14 8.31 2.86
C SER A 103 -13.21 9.32 2.43
N THR A 104 -12.80 10.38 1.74
CA THR A 104 -13.72 11.39 1.19
C THR A 104 -14.66 10.78 0.14
N LEU A 105 -14.12 9.98 -0.78
CA LEU A 105 -14.91 9.30 -1.80
C LEU A 105 -15.91 8.30 -1.21
N THR A 106 -15.52 7.56 -0.17
CA THR A 106 -16.42 6.64 0.53
C THR A 106 -17.64 7.39 1.09
N LEU A 107 -17.42 8.55 1.75
CA LEU A 107 -18.53 9.37 2.26
C LEU A 107 -19.46 9.88 1.15
N ILE A 108 -18.90 10.29 0.02
CA ILE A 108 -19.68 10.72 -1.15
C ILE A 108 -20.53 9.57 -1.69
N LEU A 109 -19.93 8.39 -1.83
CA LEU A 109 -20.62 7.19 -2.31
C LEU A 109 -21.75 6.77 -1.38
N ASP A 110 -21.54 6.83 -0.07
CA ASP A 110 -22.58 6.48 0.90
C ASP A 110 -23.76 7.47 0.84
N ARG A 111 -23.47 8.77 0.71
CA ARG A 111 -24.51 9.79 0.48
C ARG A 111 -25.26 9.55 -0.83
N TYR A 112 -24.55 9.18 -1.90
CA TYR A 112 -25.17 8.86 -3.19
C TYR A 112 -26.07 7.62 -3.09
N LYS A 113 -25.64 6.55 -2.40
CA LYS A 113 -26.47 5.35 -2.17
C LYS A 113 -27.77 5.68 -1.45
N ILE A 114 -27.73 6.57 -0.46
CA ILE A 114 -28.94 7.04 0.24
C ILE A 114 -29.88 7.76 -0.73
N LYS A 115 -29.37 8.72 -1.52
CA LYS A 115 -30.18 9.42 -2.53
C LYS A 115 -30.85 8.46 -3.51
N VAL A 116 -30.10 7.49 -4.04
CA VAL A 116 -30.64 6.49 -4.96
C VAL A 116 -31.75 5.65 -4.30
N LYS A 117 -31.60 5.32 -3.01
CA LYS A 117 -32.62 4.59 -2.26
C LYS A 117 -33.88 5.42 -2.08
N GLU A 118 -33.75 6.70 -1.74
CA GLU A 118 -34.88 7.64 -1.59
C GLU A 118 -35.63 7.82 -2.91
N GLU A 119 -34.92 8.01 -4.02
CA GLU A 119 -35.54 8.13 -5.35
C GLU A 119 -36.30 6.87 -5.77
N LYS A 120 -35.75 5.69 -5.47
CA LYS A 120 -36.42 4.41 -5.73
C LYS A 120 -37.73 4.29 -4.92
N GLU A 121 -37.71 4.69 -3.66
CA GLU A 121 -38.92 4.65 -2.82
C GLU A 121 -39.96 5.67 -3.29
N LEU A 122 -39.52 6.87 -3.66
CA LEU A 122 -40.39 7.90 -4.22
C LEU A 122 -41.09 7.40 -5.51
N ARG A 123 -40.34 6.77 -6.41
CA ARG A 123 -40.89 6.17 -7.64
C ARG A 123 -41.91 5.07 -7.33
N LYS A 124 -41.61 4.20 -6.37
CA LYS A 124 -42.52 3.12 -5.95
C LYS A 124 -43.83 3.67 -5.40
N ASN A 125 -43.76 4.71 -4.56
CA ASN A 125 -44.93 5.38 -4.01
C ASN A 125 -45.79 6.02 -5.11
N MET A 126 -45.15 6.64 -6.12
CA MET A 126 -45.84 7.26 -7.24
C MET A 126 -46.59 6.23 -8.09
N ILE A 127 -45.96 5.08 -8.37
CA ILE A 127 -46.61 3.95 -9.09
C ILE A 127 -47.82 3.44 -8.30
N ASN A 128 -47.68 3.23 -6.98
CA ASN A 128 -48.80 2.78 -6.14
C ASN A 128 -49.98 3.76 -6.18
N ASN A 129 -49.70 5.06 -6.11
CA ASN A 129 -50.76 6.07 -6.18
C ASN A 129 -51.48 6.07 -7.53
N ILE A 130 -50.73 5.93 -8.64
CA ILE A 130 -51.32 5.80 -9.99
C ILE A 130 -52.21 4.56 -10.08
N ASN A 131 -51.76 3.42 -9.54
CA ASN A 131 -52.54 2.18 -9.56
C ASN A 131 -53.85 2.35 -8.77
N ASN A 132 -53.80 2.93 -7.57
CA ASN A 132 -55.00 3.19 -6.75
C ASN A 132 -56.00 4.10 -7.47
N LEU A 133 -55.53 5.20 -8.06
CA LEU A 133 -56.38 6.11 -8.85
C LEU A 133 -56.99 5.39 -10.06
N THR A 134 -56.22 4.52 -10.71
CA THR A 134 -56.70 3.72 -11.85
C THR A 134 -57.81 2.77 -11.41
N ASP A 135 -57.65 2.08 -10.28
CA ASP A 135 -58.65 1.18 -9.71
C ASP A 135 -59.94 1.93 -9.34
N GLU A 136 -59.83 3.13 -8.75
CA GLU A 136 -60.99 3.98 -8.45
C GLU A 136 -61.73 4.42 -9.73
N ILE A 137 -61.00 4.81 -10.78
CA ILE A 137 -61.59 5.17 -12.08
C ILE A 137 -62.33 3.97 -12.69
N VAL A 138 -61.71 2.79 -12.70
CA VAL A 138 -62.32 1.55 -13.22
C VAL A 138 -63.59 1.24 -12.44
N LYS A 139 -63.54 1.28 -11.10
CA LYS A 139 -64.69 1.02 -10.23
C LYS A 139 -65.84 2.00 -10.52
N ASN A 140 -65.55 3.29 -10.62
CA ASN A 140 -66.55 4.32 -10.93
C ASN A 140 -67.16 4.12 -12.32
N LYS A 141 -66.38 3.68 -13.32
CA LYS A 141 -66.88 3.39 -14.67
C LYS A 141 -67.84 2.21 -14.67
N VAL A 142 -67.50 1.11 -13.98
CA VAL A 142 -68.37 -0.07 -13.83
C VAL A 142 -69.69 0.29 -13.14
N LEU A 143 -69.64 1.12 -12.09
CA LEU A 143 -70.86 1.59 -11.40
C LEU A 143 -71.78 2.39 -12.33
N LYS A 144 -71.23 3.26 -13.19
CA LYS A 144 -72.01 4.03 -14.18
C LYS A 144 -72.65 3.13 -15.25
N GLU A 145 -71.90 2.15 -15.76
CA GLU A 145 -72.43 1.19 -16.76
C GLU A 145 -73.54 0.30 -16.19
N ASN A 146 -73.41 -0.14 -14.94
CA ASN A 146 -74.44 -0.95 -14.27
C ASN A 146 -75.68 -0.13 -13.87
N GLY A 147 -75.51 1.14 -13.48
CA GLY A 147 -76.63 2.06 -13.23
C GLY A 147 -77.44 2.36 -14.49
N SER A 148 -76.76 2.59 -15.61
CA SER A 148 -77.39 2.82 -16.93
C SER A 148 -78.16 1.58 -17.43
N LYS A 149 -77.61 0.37 -17.26
CA LYS A 149 -78.33 -0.87 -17.56
C LYS A 149 -79.57 -1.04 -16.68
N ARG A 150 -79.49 -0.69 -15.39
CA ARG A 150 -80.60 -0.84 -14.43
C ARG A 150 -81.74 0.14 -14.68
N SER A 151 -81.47 1.38 -15.08
CA SER A 151 -82.52 2.33 -15.48
C SER A 151 -83.24 1.89 -16.75
N HIS A 152 -82.49 1.34 -17.73
CA HIS A 152 -83.08 0.82 -18.97
C HIS A 152 -84.02 -0.39 -18.74
N TRP A 153 -83.77 -1.21 -17.71
CA TRP A 153 -84.65 -2.31 -17.32
C TRP A 153 -85.88 -1.85 -16.52
N ASN A 154 -85.77 -0.79 -15.71
CA ASN A 154 -86.91 -0.23 -14.97
C ASN A 154 -87.96 0.39 -15.93
N ASP A 155 -87.52 1.05 -17.00
CA ASP A 155 -88.41 1.60 -18.04
C ASP A 155 -89.20 0.51 -18.80
N TYR A 156 -88.74 -0.74 -18.78
CA TYR A 156 -89.39 -1.89 -19.42
C TYR A 156 -90.39 -2.60 -18.50
N LEU A 157 -90.29 -2.41 -17.17
CA LEU A 157 -91.17 -3.04 -16.17
C LEU A 157 -92.32 -2.13 -15.71
N GLU A 158 -92.29 -0.84 -16.04
CA GLU A 158 -93.37 0.13 -15.75
C GLU A 158 -94.42 0.27 -16.87
N LYS A 159 -94.40 -0.62 -17.89
CA LYS A 159 -95.46 -0.76 -18.92
C LYS A 159 -96.15 -2.10 -18.81
#